data_AF-A0A327HIT1-F1
#
_entry.id   AF-A0A327HIT1-F1
#
_cell.length_a   1.000
_cell.length_b   1.000
_cell.length_c   1.000
_cell.angle_alpha   90.00
_cell.angle_beta   90.00
_cell.angle_gamma   90.00
#
_symmetry.space_group_name_H-M   'P 1'
#
loop_
_entity.id
_entity.type
_entity.pdbx_description
1 polymer ?
#
loop_
_entity_poly.entity_id
_entity_poly.type
_entity_poly.pdbx_seq_one_letter_code
_entity_poly.pdbx_strand_id
1 'polypeptide(L)'
;MTLEQLKNDISASAEADAKATIKAAKDEAKAIIDEAKSRADSIKSDAVGKAAKDASQLSKELVASARQANQKEILVARRAELDATLASARDKLGDASLSGRASLLKSLVKKAEGMATGKMVLRPTKIDKAALEDAGKSFKMGTQVDGLGGFILEAEDGTLSFDFRFDTLLENAWNDQRAAVNQTLFG
;
A
#
# COMPACT_ATOMS: atom_id res chain seq x y z
N MET A 1 -57.71 37.79 -78.60
CA MET A 1 -56.37 37.29 -78.24
C MET A 1 -55.95 36.33 -79.34
N THR A 2 -54.81 36.53 -79.99
CA THR A 2 -54.32 35.59 -81.00
C THR A 2 -53.69 34.39 -80.30
N LEU A 3 -53.81 33.20 -80.90
CA LEU A 3 -53.20 31.96 -80.38
C LEU A 3 -51.69 32.11 -80.12
N GLU A 4 -51.01 32.97 -80.89
CA GLU A 4 -49.58 33.26 -80.70
C GLU A 4 -49.27 34.04 -79.42
N GLN A 5 -50.09 35.03 -79.04
CA GLN A 5 -49.90 35.76 -77.78
C GLN A 5 -50.07 34.84 -76.58
N LEU A 6 -51.11 34.00 -76.59
CA LEU A 6 -51.36 33.03 -75.53
C LEU A 6 -50.20 32.02 -75.39
N LYS A 7 -49.65 31.55 -76.53
CA LYS A 7 -48.48 30.65 -76.54
C LYS A 7 -47.25 31.33 -75.92
N ASN A 8 -47.01 32.59 -76.22
CA ASN A 8 -45.86 33.33 -75.70
C ASN A 8 -46.00 33.60 -74.19
N ASP A 9 -47.20 33.94 -73.70
CA ASP A 9 -47.46 34.15 -72.28
C ASP A 9 -47.30 32.85 -71.48
N ILE A 10 -47.80 31.73 -72.00
CA ILE A 10 -47.62 30.40 -71.37
C ILE A 10 -46.13 30.04 -71.32
N SER A 11 -45.38 30.31 -72.38
CA SER A 11 -43.94 30.01 -72.44
C SER A 11 -43.16 30.87 -71.45
N ALA A 12 -43.47 32.17 -71.35
CA ALA A 12 -42.84 33.09 -70.42
C ALA A 12 -43.15 32.73 -68.97
N SER A 13 -44.40 32.35 -68.66
CA SER A 13 -44.79 31.86 -67.34
C SER A 13 -44.04 30.58 -66.97
N ALA A 14 -43.98 29.60 -67.88
CA ALA A 14 -43.27 28.35 -67.65
C ALA A 14 -41.77 28.54 -67.42
N GLU A 15 -41.13 29.47 -68.15
CA GLU A 15 -39.73 29.82 -67.92
C GLU A 15 -39.50 30.51 -66.58
N ALA A 16 -40.41 31.39 -66.17
CA ALA A 16 -40.35 32.06 -64.88
C ALA A 16 -40.50 31.05 -63.73
N ASP A 17 -41.46 30.13 -63.85
CA ASP A 17 -41.70 29.05 -62.89
C ASP A 17 -40.48 28.13 -62.80
N ALA A 18 -39.91 27.70 -63.94
CA ALA A 18 -38.72 26.88 -63.97
C ALA A 18 -37.51 27.56 -63.30
N LYS A 19 -37.31 28.86 -63.55
CA LYS A 19 -36.25 29.65 -62.90
C LYS A 19 -36.49 29.76 -61.39
N ALA A 20 -37.73 29.97 -60.96
CA ALA A 20 -38.09 30.03 -59.55
C ALA A 20 -37.85 28.70 -58.84
N THR A 21 -38.24 27.56 -59.45
CA THR A 21 -37.99 26.22 -58.90
C THR A 21 -36.50 25.92 -58.78
N ILE A 22 -35.70 26.23 -59.82
CA ILE A 22 -34.25 26.02 -59.79
C ILE A 22 -33.60 26.88 -58.69
N LYS A 23 -34.04 28.13 -58.52
CA LYS A 23 -33.53 29.01 -57.46
C LYS A 23 -33.86 28.45 -56.08
N ALA A 24 -35.12 28.07 -55.85
CA ALA A 24 -35.54 27.47 -54.59
C ALA A 24 -34.75 26.20 -54.26
N ALA A 25 -34.54 25.30 -55.23
CA ALA A 25 -33.75 24.09 -55.05
C ALA A 25 -32.27 24.37 -54.72
N LYS A 26 -31.68 25.42 -55.31
CA LYS A 26 -30.31 25.86 -54.99
C LYS A 26 -30.21 26.43 -53.58
N ASP A 27 -31.20 27.24 -53.18
CA ASP A 27 -31.25 27.83 -51.83
C ASP A 27 -31.44 26.74 -50.77
N GLU A 28 -32.29 25.75 -51.03
CA GLU A 28 -32.50 24.58 -50.15
C GLU A 28 -31.23 23.71 -50.06
N ALA A 29 -30.59 23.41 -51.19
CA ALA A 29 -29.33 22.66 -51.20
C ALA A 29 -28.23 23.38 -50.39
N LYS A 30 -28.15 24.70 -50.50
CA LYS A 30 -27.21 25.50 -49.71
C LYS A 30 -27.53 25.45 -48.22
N ALA A 31 -28.81 25.57 -47.83
CA ALA A 31 -29.24 25.47 -46.45
C ALA A 31 -28.89 24.10 -45.83
N ILE A 32 -29.11 23.01 -46.57
CA ILE A 32 -28.75 21.64 -46.12
C ILE A 32 -27.24 21.52 -45.90
N ILE A 33 -26.41 22.04 -46.81
CA ILE A 33 -24.95 22.01 -46.69
C ILE A 33 -24.47 22.83 -45.49
N ASP A 34 -25.02 24.02 -45.30
CA ASP A 34 -24.63 24.91 -44.20
C ASP A 34 -25.06 24.33 -42.85
N GLU A 35 -26.23 23.70 -42.76
CA GLU A 35 -26.66 22.97 -41.58
C GLU A 35 -25.76 21.75 -41.30
N ALA A 36 -25.42 20.97 -42.32
CA ALA A 36 -24.54 19.81 -42.17
C ALA A 36 -23.14 20.21 -41.68
N LYS A 37 -22.60 21.32 -42.20
CA LYS A 37 -21.32 21.89 -41.73
C LYS A 37 -21.40 22.33 -40.27
N SER A 38 -22.45 23.08 -39.91
CA SER A 38 -22.67 23.53 -38.53
C SER A 38 -22.76 22.34 -37.56
N ARG A 39 -23.50 21.29 -37.93
CA ARG A 39 -23.58 20.04 -37.15
C ARG A 39 -22.21 19.36 -37.04
N ALA A 40 -21.45 19.27 -38.13
CA ALA A 40 -20.12 18.66 -38.13
C ALA A 40 -19.14 19.43 -37.23
N ASP A 41 -19.15 20.76 -37.28
CA ASP A 41 -18.31 21.62 -36.45
C ASP A 41 -18.67 21.49 -34.96
N SER A 42 -19.96 21.42 -34.64
CA SER A 42 -20.44 21.17 -33.28
C SER A 42 -19.95 19.82 -32.74
N ILE A 43 -20.14 18.74 -33.51
CA ILE A 43 -19.67 17.39 -33.14
C ILE A 43 -18.15 17.38 -32.93
N LYS A 44 -17.39 18.05 -33.80
CA LYS A 44 -15.94 18.14 -33.68
C LYS A 44 -15.53 18.91 -32.43
N SER A 45 -16.16 20.05 -32.15
CA SER A 45 -15.89 20.85 -30.96
C SER A 45 -16.18 20.06 -29.68
N ASP A 46 -17.31 19.36 -29.63
CA ASP A 46 -17.68 18.51 -28.49
C ASP A 46 -16.70 17.35 -28.29
N ALA A 47 -16.27 16.70 -29.38
CA ALA A 47 -15.29 15.63 -29.33
C ALA A 47 -13.93 16.13 -28.80
N VAL A 48 -13.46 17.28 -29.27
CA VAL A 48 -12.22 17.92 -28.78
C VAL A 48 -12.35 18.30 -27.31
N GLY A 49 -13.49 18.89 -26.91
CA GLY A 49 -13.75 19.25 -25.53
C GLY A 49 -13.78 18.06 -24.57
N LYS A 50 -14.37 16.93 -25.00
CA LYS A 50 -14.35 15.67 -24.26
C LYS A 50 -12.93 15.11 -24.16
N ALA A 51 -12.23 14.97 -25.28
CA ALA A 51 -10.86 14.46 -25.30
C ALA A 51 -9.90 15.29 -24.43
N ALA A 52 -10.05 16.62 -24.40
CA ALA A 52 -9.24 17.49 -23.55
C ALA A 52 -9.53 17.28 -22.05
N LYS A 53 -10.81 17.08 -21.68
CA LYS A 53 -11.20 16.76 -20.30
C LYS A 53 -10.65 15.41 -19.87
N ASP A 54 -10.81 14.39 -20.72
CA ASP A 54 -10.35 13.02 -20.45
C ASP A 54 -8.82 13.00 -20.32
N ALA A 55 -8.09 13.69 -21.20
CA ALA A 55 -6.63 13.79 -21.10
C ALA A 55 -6.18 14.49 -19.80
N SER A 56 -6.89 15.53 -19.37
CA SER A 56 -6.61 16.21 -18.09
C SER A 56 -6.87 15.31 -16.89
N GLN A 57 -7.95 14.52 -16.91
CA GLN A 57 -8.26 13.56 -15.86
C GLN A 57 -7.22 12.44 -15.81
N LEU A 58 -6.91 11.83 -16.96
CA LEU A 58 -5.93 10.77 -17.07
C LEU A 58 -4.54 11.24 -16.60
N SER A 59 -4.14 12.47 -16.93
CA SER A 59 -2.88 13.04 -16.46
C SER A 59 -2.83 13.14 -14.93
N LYS A 60 -3.92 13.59 -14.29
CA LYS A 60 -4.01 13.65 -12.82
C LYS A 60 -3.96 12.27 -12.18
N GLU A 61 -4.68 11.30 -12.76
CA GLU A 61 -4.70 9.92 -12.29
C GLU A 61 -3.31 9.28 -12.42
N LEU A 62 -2.62 9.49 -13.54
CA LEU A 62 -1.26 9.00 -13.76
C LEU A 62 -0.30 9.53 -12.70
N VAL A 63 -0.33 10.83 -12.43
CA VAL A 63 0.53 11.45 -11.39
C VAL A 63 0.18 10.93 -10.00
N ALA A 64 -1.10 10.78 -9.68
CA ALA A 64 -1.53 10.22 -8.40
C ALA A 64 -1.07 8.76 -8.23
N SER A 65 -1.22 7.94 -9.28
CA SER A 65 -0.77 6.55 -9.32
C SER A 65 0.74 6.46 -9.13
N ALA A 66 1.52 7.27 -9.84
CA ALA A 66 2.97 7.31 -9.70
C ALA A 66 3.41 7.72 -8.28
N ARG A 67 2.75 8.74 -7.68
CA ARG A 67 3.02 9.13 -6.28
C ARG A 67 2.73 8.00 -5.30
N GLN A 68 1.62 7.28 -5.49
CA GLN A 68 1.27 6.14 -4.65
C GLN A 68 2.28 4.99 -4.80
N ALA A 69 2.72 4.71 -6.03
CA ALA A 69 3.75 3.71 -6.29
C ALA A 69 5.06 4.07 -5.58
N ASN A 70 5.53 5.30 -5.72
CA ASN A 70 6.75 5.77 -5.04
C ASN A 70 6.64 5.69 -3.51
N GLN A 71 5.50 6.08 -2.95
CA GLN A 71 5.27 5.97 -1.50
C GLN A 71 5.31 4.51 -1.05
N LYS A 72 4.72 3.59 -1.82
CA LYS A 72 4.76 2.16 -1.53
C LYS A 72 6.20 1.64 -1.57
N GLU A 73 6.98 2.00 -2.58
CA GLU A 73 8.39 1.58 -2.68
C GLU A 73 9.22 2.06 -1.48
N ILE A 74 9.04 3.32 -1.07
CA ILE A 74 9.70 3.87 0.12
C ILE A 74 9.33 3.06 1.38
N LEU A 75 8.04 2.73 1.56
CA LEU A 75 7.60 1.95 2.71
C LEU A 75 8.17 0.51 2.70
N VAL A 76 8.26 -0.10 1.52
CA VAL A 76 8.87 -1.44 1.36
C VAL A 76 10.36 -1.38 1.71
N ALA A 77 11.09 -0.39 1.20
CA ALA A 77 12.51 -0.21 1.50
C ALA A 77 12.74 0.02 3.01
N ARG A 78 11.94 0.91 3.64
CA ARG A 78 12.02 1.15 5.10
C ARG A 78 11.75 -0.12 5.90
N ARG A 79 10.78 -0.93 5.49
CA ARG A 79 10.50 -2.21 6.14
C ARG A 79 11.68 -3.18 6.02
N ALA A 80 12.32 -3.26 4.86
CA ALA A 80 13.49 -4.12 4.67
C ALA A 80 14.63 -3.74 5.63
N GLU A 81 14.89 -2.44 5.81
CA GLU A 81 15.91 -1.96 6.75
C GLU A 81 15.55 -2.25 8.22
N LEU A 82 14.27 -2.14 8.59
CA LEU A 82 13.80 -2.52 9.93
C LEU A 82 13.97 -4.02 10.18
N ASP A 83 13.60 -4.86 9.21
CA ASP A 83 13.71 -6.31 9.31
C ASP A 83 15.19 -6.72 9.40
N ALA A 84 16.08 -6.08 8.63
CA ALA A 84 17.53 -6.27 8.71
C ALA A 84 18.10 -5.84 10.07
N THR A 85 17.64 -4.71 10.61
CA THR A 85 18.06 -4.22 11.94
C THR A 85 17.64 -5.19 13.04
N LEU A 86 16.40 -5.69 12.99
CA LEU A 86 15.91 -6.69 13.93
C LEU A 86 16.68 -8.01 13.81
N ALA A 87 17.01 -8.44 12.60
CA ALA A 87 17.84 -9.62 12.38
C ALA A 87 19.25 -9.45 13.00
N SER A 88 19.90 -8.29 12.77
CA SER A 88 21.20 -8.00 13.39
C SER A 88 21.13 -7.97 14.93
N ALA A 89 20.04 -7.43 15.49
CA ALA A 89 19.81 -7.46 16.93
C ALA A 89 19.63 -8.89 17.45
N ARG A 90 18.90 -9.74 16.73
CA ARG A 90 18.75 -11.17 17.05
C ARG A 90 20.09 -11.90 17.03
N ASP A 91 20.90 -11.70 16.00
CA ASP A 91 22.21 -12.35 15.89
C ASP A 91 23.13 -11.97 17.05
N LYS A 92 23.21 -10.68 17.39
CA LYS A 92 23.98 -10.20 18.55
C LYS A 92 23.45 -10.75 19.87
N LEU A 93 22.12 -10.87 20.01
CA LEU A 93 21.50 -11.39 21.23
C LEU A 93 21.61 -12.92 21.33
N GLY A 94 21.70 -13.63 20.21
CA GLY A 94 21.95 -15.06 20.14
C GLY A 94 23.42 -15.44 20.37
N ASP A 95 24.34 -14.48 20.31
CA ASP A 95 25.76 -14.72 20.58
C ASP A 95 25.99 -15.02 22.07
N ALA A 96 26.62 -16.16 22.34
CA ALA A 96 27.01 -16.59 23.69
C ALA A 96 28.04 -15.65 24.33
N SER A 97 28.84 -14.96 23.51
CA SER A 97 29.90 -14.04 23.94
C SER A 97 29.39 -12.62 24.25
N LEU A 98 28.08 -12.37 24.14
CA LEU A 98 27.49 -11.08 24.41
C LEU A 98 27.88 -10.55 25.80
N SER A 99 28.54 -9.39 25.81
CA SER A 99 28.93 -8.72 27.06
C SER A 99 27.69 -8.39 27.89
N GLY A 100 27.72 -8.71 29.18
CA GLY A 100 26.60 -8.48 30.09
C GLY A 100 25.49 -9.54 30.04
N ARG A 101 25.62 -10.60 29.22
CA ARG A 101 24.65 -11.71 29.17
C ARG A 101 24.42 -12.36 30.53
N ALA A 102 25.49 -12.64 31.27
CA ALA A 102 25.39 -13.24 32.60
C ALA A 102 24.64 -12.35 33.61
N SER A 103 24.86 -11.02 33.58
CA SER A 103 24.11 -10.08 34.42
C SER A 103 22.64 -9.98 34.01
N LEU A 104 22.35 -10.02 32.71
CA LEU A 104 20.99 -10.03 32.19
C LEU A 104 20.24 -11.28 32.67
N LEU A 105 20.81 -12.47 32.51
CA LEU A 105 20.21 -13.72 32.98
C LEU A 105 19.95 -13.68 34.50
N LYS A 106 20.90 -13.20 35.31
CA LYS A 106 20.70 -13.02 36.76
C LYS A 106 19.53 -12.09 37.08
N SER A 107 19.38 -11.00 36.34
CA SER A 107 18.26 -10.06 36.53
C SER A 107 16.91 -10.69 36.14
N LEU A 108 16.88 -11.50 35.09
CA LEU A 108 15.69 -12.22 34.65
C LEU A 108 15.29 -13.31 35.64
N VAL A 109 16.26 -14.05 36.19
CA VAL A 109 16.01 -15.04 37.24
C VAL A 109 15.42 -14.36 38.48
N LYS A 110 15.97 -13.23 38.95
CA LYS A 110 15.40 -12.47 40.06
C LYS A 110 13.96 -12.01 39.80
N LYS A 111 13.67 -11.57 38.57
CA LYS A 111 12.31 -11.20 38.17
C LYS A 111 11.39 -12.42 38.21
N ALA A 112 11.87 -13.58 37.73
CA ALA A 112 11.14 -14.83 37.77
C ALA A 112 10.88 -15.30 39.21
N GLU A 113 11.82 -15.14 40.13
CA GLU A 113 11.65 -15.40 41.57
C GLU A 113 10.53 -14.57 42.19
N GLY A 114 10.43 -13.29 41.84
CA GLY A 114 9.34 -12.43 42.31
C GLY A 114 7.97 -12.79 41.74
N MET A 115 7.92 -13.48 40.61
CA MET A 115 6.69 -13.92 39.94
C MET A 115 6.32 -15.38 40.23
N ALA A 116 7.25 -16.16 40.78
CA ALA A 116 7.08 -17.57 41.03
C ALA A 116 6.11 -17.83 42.18
N THR A 117 5.09 -18.65 41.94
CA THR A 117 4.12 -19.08 42.94
C THR A 117 4.10 -20.61 43.04
N GLY A 118 4.69 -21.17 44.09
CA GLY A 118 4.75 -22.62 44.29
C GLY A 118 5.97 -23.29 43.65
N LYS A 119 5.87 -24.58 43.31
CA LYS A 119 6.97 -25.36 42.74
C LYS A 119 7.09 -25.11 41.24
N MET A 120 8.17 -24.45 40.85
CA MET A 120 8.47 -24.08 39.47
C MET A 120 9.72 -24.80 38.95
N VAL A 121 9.70 -25.12 37.66
CA VAL A 121 10.76 -25.74 36.88
C VAL A 121 11.32 -24.73 35.89
N LEU A 122 12.63 -24.50 35.95
CA LEU A 122 13.34 -23.63 35.03
C LEU A 122 13.88 -24.45 33.87
N ARG A 123 13.40 -24.19 32.66
CA ARG A 123 13.87 -24.83 31.42
C ARG A 123 14.81 -23.90 30.67
N PRO A 124 16.13 -24.14 30.69
CA PRO A 124 17.10 -23.23 30.10
C PRO A 124 17.24 -23.45 28.59
N THR A 125 17.65 -22.41 27.87
CA THR A 125 18.17 -22.59 26.51
C THR A 125 19.54 -23.26 26.50
N LYS A 126 19.90 -23.88 25.38
CA LYS A 126 21.19 -24.59 25.23
C LYS A 126 22.41 -23.71 25.53
N ILE A 127 22.37 -22.45 25.08
CA ILE A 127 23.46 -21.48 25.23
C ILE A 127 23.63 -21.06 26.69
N ASP A 128 22.53 -20.93 27.43
CA ASP A 128 22.54 -20.34 28.78
C ASP A 128 22.50 -21.34 29.93
N LYS A 129 22.41 -22.64 29.64
CA LYS A 129 22.32 -23.68 30.66
C LYS A 129 23.38 -23.53 31.76
N ALA A 130 24.66 -23.39 31.39
CA ALA A 130 25.74 -23.28 32.37
C ALA A 130 25.60 -22.04 33.27
N ALA A 131 25.23 -20.88 32.70
CA ALA A 131 25.04 -19.66 33.47
C ALA A 131 23.80 -19.73 34.38
N LEU A 132 22.77 -20.46 33.96
CA LEU A 132 21.51 -20.64 34.68
C LEU A 132 21.58 -21.72 35.77
N GLU A 133 22.49 -22.69 35.65
CA GLU A 133 22.79 -23.63 36.75
C GLU A 133 23.34 -22.89 37.98
N ASP A 134 24.14 -21.85 37.76
CA ASP A 134 24.66 -21.02 38.84
C ASP A 134 23.66 -19.96 39.33
N ALA A 135 22.93 -19.31 38.42
CA ALA A 135 22.02 -18.22 38.76
C ALA A 135 20.65 -18.70 39.26
N GLY A 136 20.15 -19.85 38.79
CA GLY A 136 18.80 -20.35 39.00
C GLY A 136 18.67 -21.42 40.07
N LYS A 137 19.55 -21.43 41.09
CA LYS A 137 19.57 -22.44 42.17
C LYS A 137 18.28 -22.51 43.00
N SER A 138 17.47 -21.47 42.94
CA SER A 138 16.14 -21.37 43.55
C SER A 138 15.08 -22.24 42.86
N PHE A 139 15.33 -22.69 41.62
CA PHE A 139 14.39 -23.47 40.83
C PHE A 139 14.92 -24.86 40.49
N LYS A 140 14.00 -25.80 40.28
CA LYS A 140 14.34 -27.13 39.76
C LYS A 140 14.71 -27.00 38.29
N MET A 141 15.88 -27.48 37.89
CA MET A 141 16.31 -27.43 36.49
C MET A 141 15.53 -28.47 35.66
N GLY A 142 14.91 -28.01 34.58
CA GLY A 142 14.13 -28.82 33.64
C GLY A 142 14.89 -29.18 32.37
N THR A 143 14.15 -29.64 31.37
CA THR A 143 14.72 -29.96 30.05
C THR A 143 15.13 -28.68 29.32
N GLN A 144 16.07 -28.82 28.38
CA GLN A 144 16.46 -27.73 27.51
C GLN A 144 15.31 -27.34 26.57
N VAL A 145 15.28 -26.06 26.19
CA VAL A 145 14.36 -25.49 25.20
C VAL A 145 15.14 -24.74 24.12
N ASP A 146 14.54 -24.61 22.94
CA ASP A 146 15.13 -23.86 21.84
C ASP A 146 14.86 -22.36 21.96
N GLY A 147 15.85 -21.55 21.55
CA GLY A 147 15.80 -20.10 21.54
C GLY A 147 17.18 -19.46 21.48
N LEU A 148 17.22 -18.16 21.22
CA LEU A 148 18.45 -17.33 21.20
C LEU A 148 19.11 -17.24 22.58
N GLY A 149 18.33 -17.44 23.64
CA GLY A 149 18.80 -17.32 25.01
C GLY A 149 17.67 -17.29 26.03
N GLY A 150 18.03 -17.22 27.31
CA GLY A 150 17.11 -17.18 28.42
C GLY A 150 16.56 -18.55 28.80
N PHE A 151 15.36 -18.55 29.36
CA PHE A 151 14.72 -19.74 29.91
C PHE A 151 13.19 -19.59 29.91
N ILE A 152 12.49 -20.70 30.10
CA ILE A 152 11.06 -20.74 30.41
C ILE A 152 10.92 -21.17 31.86
N LEU A 153 10.06 -20.50 32.62
CA LEU A 153 9.67 -20.91 33.96
C LEU A 153 8.28 -21.54 33.90
N GLU A 154 8.17 -22.82 34.22
CA GLU A 154 6.92 -23.58 34.14
C GLU A 154 6.58 -24.20 35.48
N ALA A 155 5.30 -24.19 35.88
CA ALA A 155 4.85 -24.91 37.07
C ALA A 155 5.06 -26.44 36.89
N GLU A 156 5.36 -27.15 37.99
CA GLU A 156 5.57 -28.60 37.92
C GLU A 156 4.32 -29.38 37.43
N ASP A 157 3.13 -28.78 37.57
CA ASP A 157 1.85 -29.29 37.08
C ASP A 157 1.49 -28.83 35.65
N GLY A 158 2.33 -28.00 35.02
CA GLY A 158 2.12 -27.45 33.67
C GLY A 158 1.01 -26.40 33.57
N THR A 159 0.42 -25.95 34.68
CA THR A 159 -0.72 -25.02 34.67
C THR A 159 -0.34 -23.57 34.33
N LEU A 160 0.92 -23.20 34.55
CA LEU A 160 1.43 -21.85 34.40
C LEU A 160 2.83 -21.87 33.76
N SER A 161 3.05 -21.01 32.76
CA SER A 161 4.34 -20.86 32.09
C SER A 161 4.64 -19.38 31.84
N PHE A 162 5.84 -18.96 32.19
CA PHE A 162 6.39 -17.64 31.92
C PHE A 162 7.57 -17.77 30.97
N ASP A 163 7.47 -17.10 29.83
CA ASP A 163 8.53 -17.10 28.81
C ASP A 163 9.51 -15.94 29.06
N PHE A 164 10.72 -16.29 29.49
CA PHE A 164 11.85 -15.36 29.64
C PHE A 164 12.91 -15.61 28.57
N ARG A 165 12.55 -16.22 27.45
CA ARG A 165 13.46 -16.36 26.31
C ARG A 165 13.73 -15.01 25.70
N PHE A 166 14.97 -14.85 25.23
CA PHE A 166 15.43 -13.63 24.60
C PHE A 166 14.65 -13.30 23.33
N ASP A 167 14.15 -14.31 22.61
CA ASP A 167 13.27 -14.18 21.45
C ASP A 167 12.02 -13.33 21.77
N THR A 168 11.27 -13.75 22.79
CA THR A 168 10.01 -13.12 23.21
C THR A 168 10.26 -11.75 23.83
N LEU A 169 11.32 -11.62 24.65
CA LEU A 169 11.69 -10.35 25.25
C LEU A 169 12.15 -9.33 24.21
N LEU A 170 12.92 -9.75 23.21
CA LEU A 170 13.35 -8.89 22.11
C LEU A 170 12.18 -8.46 21.25
N GLU A 171 11.23 -9.37 20.95
CA GLU A 171 10.03 -9.02 20.19
C GLU A 171 9.17 -7.98 20.92
N ASN A 172 8.96 -8.15 22.23
CA ASN A 172 8.25 -7.16 23.05
C ASN A 172 8.97 -5.81 23.06
N ALA A 173 10.28 -5.81 23.34
CA ALA A 173 11.07 -4.59 23.34
C ALA A 173 11.10 -3.91 21.96
N TRP A 174 11.15 -4.69 20.89
CA TRP A 174 11.10 -4.19 19.52
C TRP A 174 9.78 -3.49 19.22
N ASN A 175 8.65 -4.10 19.63
CA ASN A 175 7.33 -3.50 19.45
C ASN A 175 7.19 -2.20 20.24
N ASP A 176 7.65 -2.19 21.50
CA ASP A 176 7.60 -1.00 22.37
C ASP A 176 8.49 0.14 21.85
N GLN A 177 9.66 -0.19 21.29
CA GLN A 177 10.63 0.79 20.80
C GLN A 177 10.51 1.10 19.31
N ARG A 178 9.54 0.51 18.60
CA ARG A 178 9.44 0.60 17.14
C ARG A 178 9.35 2.04 16.63
N ALA A 179 8.65 2.91 17.36
CA ALA A 179 8.55 4.33 17.02
C ALA A 179 9.91 5.04 17.13
N ALA A 180 10.65 4.79 18.21
CA ALA A 180 11.98 5.37 18.42
C ALA A 180 13.00 4.86 17.39
N VAL A 181 12.94 3.57 17.04
CA VAL A 181 13.79 2.97 16.00
C VAL A 181 13.49 3.61 14.64
N ASN A 182 12.22 3.75 14.27
CA ASN A 182 11.82 4.44 13.04
C ASN A 182 12.33 5.89 12.99
N GLN A 183 12.16 6.63 14.08
CA GLN A 183 12.63 8.01 14.20
C GLN A 183 14.16 8.10 14.03
N THR A 184 14.89 7.15 14.59
CA THR A 184 16.36 7.12 14.52
C THR A 184 16.87 6.76 13.13
N LEU A 185 16.24 5.79 12.47
CA LEU A 185 16.68 5.30 11.16
C LEU A 185 16.25 6.20 10.00
N PHE A 186 15.08 6.82 10.07
CA PHE A 186 14.48 7.49 8.92
C PHE A 186 14.20 8.98 9.11
N GLY A 187 14.32 9.51 10.34
CA GLY A 187 14.06 10.90 10.66
C GLY A 187 12.58 11.24 10.81
#